data_AF-A0A0H1APG3-F1
#
_entry.id   AF-A0A0H1APG3-F1
#
_cell.length_a   1.000
_cell.length_b   1.000
_cell.length_c   1.000
_cell.angle_alpha   90.00
_cell.angle_beta   90.00
_cell.angle_gamma   90.00
#
_symmetry.space_group_name_H-M   'P 1'
#
loop_
_entity.id
_entity.type
_entity.pdbx_description
1 polymer ?
#
loop_
_entity_poly.entity_id
_entity_poly.type
_entity_poly.pdbx_seq_one_letter_code
_entity_poly.pdbx_strand_id
1 'polypeptide(L)'
;MPSSNLSAFDAALLIACGVHSLAFALFHLAFWRLFGWPRTLQTTTVANRAILQIANAQLVLVFAGVAWLCLAMPSALSATPLGHAALAGMAAFWWLRLTLQFVWLRVHHPLVHVLSALFLLGALMFTALAVRGFASG
;
A
#
# COMPACT_ATOMS: atom_id res chain seq x y z
N MET A 1 -26.64 -18.11 -7.37
CA MET A 1 -25.78 -16.96 -7.02
C MET A 1 -25.10 -16.51 -8.29
N PRO A 2 -25.24 -15.24 -8.73
CA PRO A 2 -24.56 -14.83 -9.94
C PRO A 2 -23.07 -14.81 -9.67
N SER A 3 -22.34 -15.74 -10.30
CA SER A 3 -20.89 -15.68 -10.41
C SER A 3 -20.57 -14.43 -11.22
N SER A 4 -20.28 -13.32 -10.55
CA SER A 4 -19.62 -12.18 -11.17
C SER A 4 -18.27 -12.68 -11.68
N ASN A 5 -18.24 -13.04 -12.97
CA ASN A 5 -17.00 -13.41 -13.63
C ASN A 5 -16.09 -12.17 -13.60
N LEU A 6 -15.14 -12.16 -12.67
CA LEU A 6 -14.05 -11.21 -12.65
C LEU A 6 -13.44 -11.17 -14.05
N SER A 7 -13.37 -9.99 -14.67
CA SER A 7 -12.70 -9.90 -15.96
C SER A 7 -11.24 -10.31 -15.77
N ALA A 8 -10.64 -10.95 -16.78
CA ALA A 8 -9.23 -11.36 -16.69
C ALA A 8 -8.31 -10.17 -16.38
N PHE A 9 -8.69 -8.98 -16.83
CA PHE A 9 -8.02 -7.72 -16.51
C PHE A 9 -8.13 -7.37 -15.02
N ASP A 10 -9.34 -7.40 -14.43
CA ASP A 10 -9.54 -7.08 -13.02
C ASP A 10 -8.82 -8.07 -12.10
N ALA A 11 -8.79 -9.35 -12.49
CA ALA A 11 -8.05 -10.39 -11.78
C ALA A 11 -6.53 -10.11 -11.81
N ALA A 12 -5.99 -9.79 -12.99
CA ALA A 12 -4.57 -9.43 -13.13
C ALA A 12 -4.22 -8.17 -12.32
N LEU A 13 -5.11 -7.18 -12.30
CA LEU A 13 -4.91 -5.93 -11.58
C LEU A 13 -4.95 -6.14 -10.05
N LEU A 14 -5.86 -6.98 -9.55
CA LEU A 14 -5.89 -7.39 -8.14
C LEU A 14 -4.60 -8.12 -7.74
N ILE A 15 -4.13 -9.06 -8.57
CA ILE A 15 -2.86 -9.74 -8.32
C ILE A 15 -1.71 -8.73 -8.25
N ALA A 16 -1.65 -7.80 -9.20
CA ALA A 16 -0.63 -6.76 -9.22
C ALA A 16 -0.69 -5.86 -7.98
N CYS A 17 -1.88 -5.45 -7.52
CA CYS A 17 -2.07 -4.73 -6.25
C CYS A 17 -1.58 -5.54 -5.05
N GLY A 18 -1.84 -6.85 -5.04
CA GLY A 18 -1.41 -7.75 -3.99
C GLY A 18 0.11 -7.91 -3.93
N VAL A 19 0.76 -8.13 -5.08
CA VAL A 19 2.22 -8.21 -5.21
C VAL A 19 2.88 -6.89 -4.84
N HIS A 20 2.33 -5.76 -5.29
CA HIS A 20 2.80 -4.42 -4.92
C HIS A 20 2.76 -4.20 -3.40
N SER A 21 1.62 -4.52 -2.77
CA SER A 21 1.45 -4.38 -1.32
C SER A 21 2.39 -5.32 -0.56
N LEU A 22 2.57 -6.56 -1.01
CA LEU A 22 3.50 -7.51 -0.39
C LEU A 22 4.95 -7.01 -0.50
N ALA A 23 5.35 -6.49 -1.67
CA ALA A 23 6.67 -5.90 -1.85
C ALA A 23 6.90 -4.73 -0.88
N PHE A 24 5.89 -3.89 -0.66
CA PHE A 24 5.98 -2.82 0.34
C PHE A 24 6.03 -3.32 1.78
N ALA A 25 5.31 -4.40 2.13
CA ALA A 25 5.43 -5.02 3.44
C ALA A 25 6.87 -5.50 3.71
N LEU A 26 7.46 -6.22 2.74
CA LEU A 26 8.84 -6.70 2.82
C LEU A 26 9.85 -5.55 2.85
N PHE A 27 9.62 -4.50 2.06
CA PHE A 27 10.43 -3.28 2.08
C PHE A 27 10.44 -2.62 3.46
N HIS A 28 9.28 -2.48 4.12
CA HIS A 28 9.17 -1.89 5.46
C HIS A 28 9.79 -2.77 6.56
N LEU A 29 9.74 -4.11 6.42
CA LEU A 29 10.50 -5.01 7.31
C LEU A 29 12.02 -4.75 7.21
N ALA A 30 12.50 -4.39 6.02
CA ALA A 30 13.91 -4.10 5.80
C ALA A 30 14.37 -2.72 6.33
N PHE A 31 13.46 -1.82 6.74
CA PHE A 31 13.81 -0.45 7.16
C PHE A 31 14.82 -0.40 8.29
N TRP A 32 14.70 -1.33 9.24
CA TRP A 32 15.64 -1.46 10.35
C TRP A 32 17.10 -1.53 9.87
N ARG A 33 17.33 -2.27 8.78
CA ARG A 33 18.65 -2.47 8.18
C ARG A 33 18.99 -1.37 7.16
N LEU A 34 18.06 -1.05 6.25
CA LEU A 34 18.28 -0.11 5.16
C LEU A 34 18.63 1.30 5.64
N PHE A 35 18.02 1.74 6.75
CA PHE A 35 18.24 3.08 7.29
C PHE A 35 19.12 3.11 8.55
N GLY A 36 19.68 1.96 8.95
CA GLY A 36 20.52 1.85 10.14
C GLY A 36 19.86 2.39 11.41
N TRP A 37 18.54 2.18 11.56
CA TRP A 37 17.72 2.71 12.65
C TRP A 37 18.30 2.56 14.06
N PRO A 38 18.91 1.42 14.46
CA PRO A 38 19.49 1.33 15.79
C PRO A 38 20.61 2.34 16.07
N ARG A 39 21.27 2.89 15.03
CA ARG A 39 22.24 3.98 15.15
C ARG A 39 21.57 5.34 14.93
N THR A 40 20.82 5.49 13.84
CA THR A 40 20.29 6.81 13.41
C THR A 40 19.17 7.35 14.31
N LEU A 41 18.44 6.48 15.02
CA LEU A 41 17.39 6.89 15.95
C LEU A 41 17.88 7.11 17.39
N GLN A 42 19.17 6.89 17.69
CA GLN A 42 19.70 7.11 19.06
C GLN A 42 19.67 8.58 19.48
N THR A 43 19.71 9.49 18.52
CA THR A 43 19.61 10.93 18.75
C THR A 43 18.18 11.39 19.07
N THR A 44 17.20 10.48 19.01
CA THR A 44 15.79 10.76 19.32
C THR A 44 15.42 10.27 20.73
N THR A 45 14.30 10.79 21.26
CA THR A 45 13.75 10.31 22.54
C THR A 45 13.31 8.85 22.44
N VAL A 46 13.27 8.16 23.58
CA VAL A 46 12.76 6.78 23.66
C VAL A 46 11.34 6.69 23.08
N ALA A 47 10.48 7.66 23.42
CA ALA A 47 9.11 7.73 22.92
C ALA A 47 9.07 7.83 21.38
N ASN A 48 9.83 8.75 20.79
CA ASN A 48 9.82 8.94 19.33
C ASN A 48 10.32 7.71 18.59
N ARG A 49 11.38 7.06 19.09
CA ARG A 49 11.90 5.82 18.50
C ARG A 49 10.89 4.68 18.59
N ALA A 50 10.20 4.54 19.73
CA ALA A 50 9.17 3.51 19.91
C ALA A 50 7.97 3.75 18.99
N ILE A 51 7.47 4.98 18.91
CA ILE A 51 6.35 5.36 18.05
C ILE A 51 6.67 5.04 16.59
N LEU A 52 7.86 5.39 16.11
CA LEU A 52 8.27 5.13 14.72
C LEU A 52 8.35 3.61 14.42
N GLN A 53 8.86 2.81 15.36
CA GLN A 53 8.91 1.35 15.18
C GLN A 53 7.52 0.71 15.19
N ILE A 54 6.66 1.14 16.11
CA ILE A 54 5.27 0.65 16.18
C ILE A 54 4.53 1.01 14.89
N ALA A 55 4.64 2.26 14.43
CA ALA A 55 4.02 2.70 13.18
C ALA A 55 4.53 1.89 11.98
N ASN A 56 5.84 1.59 11.91
CA ASN A 56 6.40 0.75 10.85
C ASN A 56 5.87 -0.69 10.90
N ALA A 57 5.77 -1.29 12.09
CA ALA A 57 5.22 -2.64 12.25
C ALA A 57 3.73 -2.70 11.87
N GLN A 58 2.95 -1.68 12.24
CA GLN A 58 1.56 -1.55 11.83
C GLN A 58 1.43 -1.37 10.32
N LEU A 59 2.31 -0.60 9.68
CA LEU A 59 2.34 -0.50 8.21
C LEU A 59 2.64 -1.84 7.54
N VAL A 60 3.60 -2.61 8.06
CA VAL A 60 3.85 -3.99 7.57
C VAL A 60 2.58 -4.83 7.65
N LEU A 61 1.87 -4.78 8.78
CA LEU A 61 0.63 -5.53 8.97
C LEU A 61 -0.45 -5.09 7.96
N VAL A 62 -0.63 -3.78 7.75
CA VAL A 62 -1.60 -3.25 6.79
C VAL A 62 -1.26 -3.73 5.37
N PHE A 63 -0.01 -3.58 4.93
CA PHE A 63 0.40 -3.99 3.59
C PHE A 63 0.31 -5.50 3.39
N ALA A 64 0.69 -6.30 4.39
CA ALA A 64 0.52 -7.76 4.34
C ALA A 64 -0.96 -8.17 4.31
N GLY A 65 -1.81 -7.49 5.08
CA GLY A 65 -3.25 -7.72 5.09
C GLY A 65 -3.90 -7.40 3.74
N VAL A 66 -3.55 -6.26 3.14
CA VAL A 66 -4.03 -5.88 1.80
C VAL A 66 -3.53 -6.86 0.74
N ALA A 67 -2.26 -7.26 0.81
CA ALA A 67 -1.72 -8.29 -0.08
C ALA A 67 -2.49 -9.60 0.03
N TRP A 68 -2.77 -10.05 1.26
CA TRP A 68 -3.56 -11.24 1.51
C TRP A 68 -4.99 -11.11 0.96
N LEU A 69 -5.67 -9.99 1.18
CA LEU A 69 -7.01 -9.76 0.64
C LEU A 69 -7.02 -9.82 -0.89
N CYS A 70 -6.07 -9.14 -1.56
CA CYS A 70 -5.96 -9.12 -3.01
C CYS A 70 -5.70 -10.50 -3.63
N LEU A 71 -4.90 -11.35 -2.96
CA LEU A 71 -4.47 -12.63 -3.49
C LEU A 71 -5.37 -13.80 -3.09
N ALA A 72 -5.91 -13.78 -1.87
CA ALA A 72 -6.71 -14.87 -1.31
C ALA A 72 -8.22 -14.62 -1.40
N MET A 73 -8.67 -13.36 -1.45
CA MET A 73 -10.08 -12.99 -1.46
C MET A 73 -10.47 -12.03 -2.61
N PRO A 74 -10.00 -12.26 -3.86
CA PRO A 74 -10.24 -11.33 -4.97
C PRO A 74 -11.74 -11.14 -5.28
N SER A 75 -12.54 -12.20 -5.18
CA SER A 75 -13.99 -12.14 -5.40
C SER A 75 -14.71 -11.29 -4.35
N ALA A 76 -14.30 -11.39 -3.09
CA ALA A 76 -14.89 -10.57 -2.02
C ALA A 76 -14.53 -9.08 -2.20
N LEU A 77 -13.29 -8.78 -2.61
CA LEU A 77 -12.86 -7.42 -2.91
C LEU A 77 -13.59 -6.81 -4.11
N SER A 78 -13.83 -7.59 -5.17
CA SER A 78 -14.42 -7.08 -6.41
C SER A 78 -15.94 -7.08 -6.43
N ALA A 79 -16.61 -7.90 -5.62
CA ALA A 79 -18.06 -8.09 -5.70
C ALA A 79 -18.84 -7.42 -4.55
N THR A 80 -18.18 -6.93 -3.50
CA THR A 80 -18.86 -6.39 -2.32
C THR A 80 -18.61 -4.89 -2.14
N PRO A 81 -19.59 -4.12 -1.63
CA PRO A 81 -19.39 -2.70 -1.31
C PRO A 81 -18.26 -2.48 -0.30
N LEU A 82 -18.09 -3.39 0.66
CA LEU A 82 -16.98 -3.35 1.62
C LEU A 82 -15.63 -3.55 0.92
N GLY A 83 -15.56 -4.46 -0.03
CA GLY A 83 -14.38 -4.70 -0.85
C GLY A 83 -13.99 -3.47 -1.67
N HIS A 84 -14.96 -2.82 -2.32
CA HIS A 84 -14.73 -1.57 -3.04
C HIS A 84 -14.28 -0.43 -2.12
N ALA A 85 -14.88 -0.32 -0.93
CA ALA A 85 -14.45 0.66 0.08
C ALA A 85 -13.01 0.41 0.55
N ALA A 86 -12.61 -0.85 0.72
CA ALA A 86 -11.22 -1.21 1.07
C ALA A 86 -10.24 -0.82 -0.05
N LEU A 87 -10.57 -1.11 -1.31
CA LEU A 87 -9.77 -0.70 -2.48
C LEU A 87 -9.65 0.83 -2.58
N ALA A 88 -10.75 1.56 -2.38
CA ALA A 88 -10.78 3.01 -2.37
C ALA A 88 -9.96 3.60 -1.22
N GLY A 89 -10.06 3.02 -0.02
CA GLY A 89 -9.24 3.38 1.13
C GLY A 89 -7.75 3.21 0.85
N MET A 90 -7.36 2.12 0.19
CA MET A 90 -5.98 1.90 -0.21
C MET A 90 -5.50 2.86 -1.30
N ALA A 91 -6.37 3.22 -2.25
CA ALA A 91 -6.08 4.27 -3.22
C ALA A 91 -5.82 5.62 -2.52
N ALA A 92 -6.67 6.00 -1.57
CA ALA A 92 -6.52 7.20 -0.78
C ALA A 92 -5.22 7.19 0.04
N PHE A 93 -4.87 6.04 0.64
CA PHE A 93 -3.60 5.85 1.33
C PHE A 93 -2.41 6.17 0.42
N TRP A 94 -2.38 5.62 -0.80
CA TRP A 94 -1.26 5.83 -1.72
C TRP A 94 -1.17 7.27 -2.24
N TRP A 95 -2.30 7.90 -2.54
CA TRP A 95 -2.34 9.32 -2.91
C TRP A 95 -1.86 10.23 -1.78
N LEU A 96 -2.32 9.98 -0.55
CA LEU A 96 -1.85 10.68 0.63
C LEU A 96 -0.34 10.45 0.81
N ARG A 97 0.12 9.21 0.75
CA ARG A 97 1.54 8.87 0.91
C ARG A 97 2.43 9.57 -0.12
N LEU A 98 2.00 9.62 -1.39
CA LEU A 98 2.69 10.34 -2.46
C LEU A 98 2.71 11.85 -2.20
N THR A 99 1.58 12.43 -1.77
CA THR A 99 1.50 13.86 -1.46
C THR A 99 2.43 14.23 -0.30
N LEU A 100 2.40 13.44 0.77
CA LEU A 100 3.25 13.64 1.95
C LEU A 100 4.73 13.47 1.64
N GLN A 101 5.09 12.70 0.61
CA GLN A 101 6.47 12.60 0.13
C GLN A 101 7.00 13.97 -0.31
N PHE A 102 6.19 14.77 -1.01
CA PHE A 102 6.57 16.11 -1.47
C PHE A 102 6.42 17.20 -0.40
N VAL A 103 5.64 16.94 0.66
CA VAL A 103 5.51 17.86 1.79
C VAL A 103 6.68 17.69 2.76
N TRP A 104 7.00 16.46 3.17
CA TRP A 104 7.95 16.19 4.26
C TRP A 104 9.31 15.64 3.81
N LEU A 105 9.38 14.88 2.72
CA LEU A 105 10.62 14.22 2.28
C LEU A 105 11.15 14.85 0.98
N ARG A 106 11.30 16.19 1.00
CA ARG A 106 11.80 17.04 -0.10
C ARG A 106 13.30 16.84 -0.35
N VAL A 107 13.67 15.62 -0.75
CA VAL A 107 15.05 15.20 -0.98
C VAL A 107 15.25 14.86 -2.45
N HIS A 108 16.25 15.47 -3.08
CA HIS A 108 16.64 15.19 -4.46
C HIS A 108 17.58 13.98 -4.53
N HIS A 109 17.01 12.79 -4.45
CA HIS A 109 17.75 11.52 -4.55
C HIS A 109 17.05 10.56 -5.51
N PRO A 110 17.76 9.85 -6.41
CA PRO A 110 17.15 8.94 -7.38
C PRO A 110 16.22 7.90 -6.76
N LEU A 111 16.60 7.32 -5.61
CA LEU A 111 15.75 6.36 -4.88
C LEU A 111 14.43 6.97 -4.41
N VAL A 112 14.41 8.26 -4.04
CA VAL A 112 13.19 8.95 -3.65
C VAL A 112 12.25 9.10 -4.84
N HIS A 113 12.77 9.40 -6.03
CA HIS A 113 11.96 9.45 -7.25
C HIS A 113 11.41 8.08 -7.65
N VAL A 114 12.22 7.02 -7.52
CA VAL A 114 11.75 5.64 -7.74
C VAL A 114 10.62 5.29 -6.77
N LEU A 115 10.77 5.61 -5.48
CA LEU A 115 9.69 5.39 -4.50
C LEU A 115 8.43 6.20 -4.83
N SER A 116 8.55 7.46 -5.24
CA SER A 116 7.41 8.26 -5.69
C SER A 116 6.70 7.63 -6.89
N ALA A 117 7.43 7.10 -7.87
CA ALA A 117 6.85 6.39 -9.00
C ALA A 117 6.11 5.11 -8.56
N LEU A 118 6.67 4.36 -7.60
CA LEU A 118 6.01 3.17 -7.04
C LEU A 118 4.75 3.52 -6.23
N PHE A 119 4.72 4.65 -5.52
CA PHE A 119 3.53 5.14 -4.84
C PHE A 119 2.45 5.57 -5.84
N LEU A 120 2.83 6.28 -6.91
CA LEU A 120 1.92 6.65 -7.98
C LEU A 120 1.33 5.41 -8.67
N LEU A 121 2.18 4.42 -8.97
CA LEU A 121 1.75 3.14 -9.55
C LEU A 121 0.69 2.48 -8.65
N GLY A 122 0.95 2.38 -7.35
CA GLY A 122 -0.03 1.86 -6.38
C GLY A 122 -1.33 2.66 -6.40
N ALA A 123 -1.24 3.99 -6.33
CA ALA A 123 -2.41 4.88 -6.34
C ALA A 123 -3.28 4.65 -7.58
N LEU A 124 -2.68 4.62 -8.78
CA LEU A 124 -3.39 4.40 -10.04
C LEU A 124 -4.05 3.02 -10.11
N MET A 125 -3.34 1.96 -9.71
CA MET A 125 -3.87 0.59 -9.75
C MET A 125 -5.07 0.41 -8.82
N PHE A 126 -4.97 0.89 -7.57
CA PHE A 126 -6.06 0.81 -6.61
C PHE A 126 -7.24 1.72 -7.00
N THR A 127 -6.98 2.92 -7.53
CA THR A 127 -8.04 3.79 -8.07
C THR A 127 -8.78 3.12 -9.24
N ALA A 128 -8.07 2.50 -10.17
CA ALA A 128 -8.68 1.83 -11.32
C ALA A 128 -9.65 0.72 -10.88
N LEU A 129 -9.27 -0.11 -9.90
CA LEU A 129 -10.16 -1.13 -9.35
C LEU A 129 -11.34 -0.52 -8.59
N ALA A 130 -11.11 0.51 -7.77
CA ALA A 130 -12.16 1.14 -6.98
C ALA A 130 -13.25 1.75 -7.89
N VAL A 131 -12.87 2.49 -8.93
CA VAL A 131 -13.82 3.12 -9.86
C VAL A 131 -14.63 2.08 -10.63
N ARG A 132 -13.99 0.98 -11.06
CA ARG A 132 -14.67 -0.12 -11.77
C ARG A 132 -15.63 -0.87 -10.84
N GLY A 133 -15.26 -1.03 -9.56
CA GLY A 133 -16.14 -1.57 -8.54
C GLY A 133 -17.42 -0.76 -8.37
N PHE A 134 -17.29 0.57 -8.19
CA PHE A 134 -18.44 1.46 -8.06
C PHE A 134 -19.30 1.57 -9.33
N ALA A 135 -18.70 1.43 -10.52
CA ALA A 135 -19.46 1.42 -11.78
C ALA A 135 -20.28 0.13 -12.00
N SER A 136 -20.03 -0.92 -11.20
CA SER A 136 -20.64 -2.24 -11.33
C SER A 136 -21.70 -2.58 -10.28
N GLY A 137 -21.86 -1.74 -9.26
CA GLY A 137 -22.85 -1.88 -8.18
C GLY A 137 -24.01 -0.92 -8.32
#